data_AF-A0A229TPX6-F1
#
_entry.id   AF-A0A229TPX6-F1
#
_cell.length_a   1.000
_cell.length_b   1.000
_cell.length_c   1.000
_cell.angle_alpha   90.00
_cell.angle_beta   90.00
_cell.angle_gamma   90.00
#
_symmetry.space_group_name_H-M   'P 1'
#
loop_
_entity.id
_entity.type
_entity.pdbx_description
1 polymer ?
#
loop_
_entity_poly.entity_id
_entity_poly.type
_entity_poly.pdbx_seq_one_letter_code
_entity_poly.pdbx_strand_id
1 'polypeptide(L)'
;MNGIRDLVRDIFIENGMPKESIVYEPFLPGFYRARKRWDMAVRYKGALVAALEFKSQVGSVGKNINNRFEEALGSGTDTWAAQRKFAAYGEVPPWLGYVFVLREDDETEQPNRPISALFPADPTFEGMSYNQRYQEMLKRFMGDNIYQGGWFITTKTDSEGRVSYAEPLPTASGKAFRVAVEGRVNFIRSVLG
;
A
#
# COMPACT_ATOMS: atom_id res chain seq x y z
N MET A 1 3.27 13.63 -1.87
CA MET A 1 2.27 12.53 -1.95
C MET A 1 1.14 12.83 -2.95
N ASN A 2 0.60 14.06 -3.02
CA ASN A 2 -0.50 14.40 -3.94
C ASN A 2 -0.25 13.99 -5.39
N GLY A 3 0.92 14.30 -5.97
CA GLY A 3 1.24 13.91 -7.35
C GLY A 3 1.24 12.40 -7.61
N ILE A 4 1.62 11.57 -6.63
CA ILE A 4 1.52 10.10 -6.74
C ILE A 4 0.06 9.66 -6.66
N ARG A 5 -0.73 10.30 -5.79
CA ARG A 5 -2.17 10.03 -5.68
C ARG A 5 -2.90 10.38 -6.98
N ASP A 6 -2.53 11.49 -7.63
CA ASP A 6 -3.02 11.88 -8.96
C ASP A 6 -2.63 10.87 -10.03
N LEU A 7 -1.37 10.41 -10.03
CA LEU A 7 -0.91 9.39 -10.95
C LEU A 7 -1.69 8.08 -10.80
N VAL A 8 -1.98 7.66 -9.56
CA VAL A 8 -2.78 6.45 -9.33
C VAL A 8 -4.24 6.66 -9.75
N ARG A 9 -4.84 7.83 -9.51
CA ARG A 9 -6.15 8.18 -10.09
C ARG A 9 -6.13 7.98 -11.61
N ASP A 10 -5.13 8.56 -12.27
CA ASP A 10 -5.04 8.54 -13.73
C ASP A 10 -4.85 7.12 -14.26
N ILE A 11 -4.09 6.25 -13.57
CA ILE A 11 -3.99 4.83 -13.90
C ILE A 11 -5.37 4.14 -13.92
N PHE A 12 -6.22 4.36 -12.92
CA PHE A 12 -7.57 3.77 -12.91
C PHE A 12 -8.45 4.32 -14.05
N ILE A 13 -8.36 5.62 -14.32
CA ILE A 13 -9.14 6.27 -15.39
C ILE A 13 -8.70 5.77 -16.78
N GLU A 14 -7.39 5.69 -17.03
CA GLU A 14 -6.80 5.18 -18.26
C GLU A 14 -7.20 3.73 -18.53
N ASN A 15 -7.41 2.92 -17.47
CA ASN A 15 -7.90 1.56 -17.56
C ASN A 15 -9.45 1.46 -17.70
N GLY A 16 -10.15 2.60 -17.77
CA GLY A 16 -11.57 2.67 -18.07
C GLY A 16 -12.50 2.77 -16.87
N MET A 17 -12.00 3.15 -15.70
CA MET A 17 -12.89 3.60 -14.61
C MET A 17 -13.36 5.05 -14.86
N PRO A 18 -14.66 5.35 -14.68
CA PRO A 18 -15.14 6.72 -14.76
C PRO A 18 -14.46 7.63 -13.72
N LYS A 19 -14.32 8.92 -14.02
CA LYS A 19 -13.68 9.87 -13.09
C LYS A 19 -14.45 9.99 -11.78
N GLU A 20 -15.77 9.94 -11.84
CA GLU A 20 -16.69 9.97 -10.71
C GLU A 20 -16.65 8.70 -9.82
N SER A 21 -16.01 7.63 -10.31
CA SER A 21 -15.74 6.43 -9.52
C SER A 21 -14.62 6.64 -8.51
N ILE A 22 -13.76 7.64 -8.70
CA ILE A 22 -12.64 7.93 -7.81
C ILE A 22 -13.11 8.83 -6.67
N VAL A 23 -13.00 8.33 -5.44
CA VAL A 23 -13.40 9.03 -4.22
C VAL A 23 -12.19 9.22 -3.31
N TYR A 24 -11.94 10.45 -2.90
CA TYR A 24 -10.84 10.79 -2.01
C TYR A 24 -11.28 10.78 -0.55
N GLU A 25 -10.40 10.24 0.28
CA GLU A 25 -10.56 10.21 1.73
C GLU A 25 -11.89 9.64 2.29
N PRO A 26 -12.53 8.61 1.67
CA PRO A 26 -13.81 8.10 2.13
C PRO A 26 -13.69 7.30 3.43
N PHE A 27 -14.76 7.30 4.21
CA PHE A 27 -14.93 6.32 5.26
C PHE A 27 -15.54 5.04 4.70
N LEU A 28 -14.83 3.93 4.87
CA LEU A 28 -15.30 2.59 4.52
C LEU A 28 -15.69 1.83 5.81
N PRO A 29 -16.79 1.05 5.79
CA PRO A 29 -17.17 0.18 6.91
C PRO A 29 -16.02 -0.72 7.38
N GLY A 30 -15.95 -1.04 8.66
CA GLY A 30 -15.03 -2.05 9.21
C GLY A 30 -15.79 -3.18 9.90
N PHE A 31 -15.08 -4.23 10.31
CA PHE A 31 -15.63 -5.31 11.13
C PHE A 31 -15.24 -5.17 12.60
N TYR A 32 -13.95 -4.96 12.88
CA TYR A 32 -13.42 -4.79 14.23
C TYR A 32 -13.58 -3.35 14.75
N ARG A 33 -13.82 -2.40 13.84
CA ARG A 33 -14.18 -1.00 14.15
C ARG A 33 -15.29 -0.52 13.23
N ALA A 34 -16.02 0.51 13.65
CA ALA A 34 -17.17 1.02 12.91
C ALA A 34 -16.84 1.42 11.46
N ARG A 35 -15.72 2.12 11.25
CA ARG A 35 -15.24 2.55 9.93
C ARG A 35 -13.77 2.95 9.96
N LYS A 36 -13.12 2.90 8.79
CA LYS A 36 -11.77 3.43 8.53
C LYS A 36 -11.84 4.51 7.47
N ARG A 37 -11.10 5.60 7.64
CA ARG A 37 -10.82 6.53 6.54
C ARG A 37 -9.67 5.99 5.69
N TRP A 38 -9.92 5.78 4.40
CA TRP A 38 -8.92 5.39 3.42
C TRP A 38 -8.51 6.61 2.61
N ASP A 39 -7.28 6.68 2.09
CA ASP A 39 -6.82 7.83 1.31
C ASP A 39 -7.53 7.98 -0.04
N MET A 40 -7.85 6.85 -0.69
CA MET A 40 -8.60 6.82 -1.94
C MET A 40 -9.39 5.51 -2.04
N ALA A 41 -10.57 5.58 -2.65
CA ALA A 41 -11.32 4.42 -3.07
C ALA A 41 -11.81 4.57 -4.51
N VAL A 42 -12.02 3.44 -5.16
CA VAL A 42 -12.65 3.35 -6.47
C VAL A 42 -13.94 2.58 -6.32
N ARG A 43 -15.07 3.21 -6.64
CA ARG A 43 -16.41 2.58 -6.58
C ARG A 43 -17.01 2.48 -7.97
N TYR A 44 -17.61 1.34 -8.31
CA TYR A 44 -18.25 1.16 -9.61
C TYR A 44 -19.48 0.27 -9.45
N LYS A 45 -20.63 0.74 -9.94
CA LYS A 45 -21.91 0.02 -9.92
C LYS A 45 -22.23 -0.67 -8.57
N GLY A 46 -22.03 0.04 -7.46
CA GLY A 46 -22.33 -0.46 -6.11
C GLY A 46 -21.24 -1.32 -5.46
N ALA A 47 -20.17 -1.66 -6.19
CA ALA A 47 -19.03 -2.40 -5.67
C ALA A 47 -17.82 -1.50 -5.33
N LEU A 48 -17.04 -1.90 -4.34
CA LEU A 48 -15.71 -1.35 -4.09
C LEU A 48 -14.68 -2.03 -5.01
N VAL A 49 -14.33 -1.33 -6.08
CA VAL A 49 -13.31 -1.77 -7.04
C VAL A 49 -11.96 -1.82 -6.35
N ALA A 50 -11.59 -0.76 -5.63
CA ALA A 50 -10.32 -0.69 -4.91
C ALA A 50 -10.39 0.24 -3.70
N ALA A 51 -9.56 -0.03 -2.68
CA ALA A 51 -9.25 0.93 -1.62
C ALA A 51 -7.73 1.04 -1.45
N LEU A 52 -7.20 2.25 -1.32
CA LEU A 52 -5.78 2.52 -1.40
C LEU A 52 -5.29 3.39 -0.24
N GLU A 53 -4.14 3.03 0.29
CA GLU A 53 -3.38 3.79 1.29
C GLU A 53 -2.12 4.38 0.64
N PHE A 54 -1.82 5.63 0.98
CA PHE A 54 -0.67 6.38 0.50
C PHE A 54 0.13 6.88 1.69
N LYS A 55 1.33 6.33 1.86
CA LYS A 55 2.18 6.67 3.00
C LYS A 55 3.52 7.19 2.50
N SER A 56 4.10 8.11 3.25
CA SER A 56 5.49 8.52 3.05
C SER A 56 6.20 8.57 4.39
N GLN A 57 7.51 8.32 4.37
CA GLN A 57 8.33 8.47 5.55
C GLN A 57 9.61 9.25 5.29
N VAL A 58 9.79 10.27 6.13
CA VAL A 58 10.93 11.20 6.13
C VAL A 58 11.41 11.36 7.57
N GLY A 59 12.60 10.80 7.89
CA GLY A 59 13.19 10.82 9.24
C GLY A 59 12.37 10.11 10.32
N SER A 60 12.92 9.92 11.52
CA SER A 60 12.26 9.25 12.66
C SER A 60 11.65 7.89 12.27
N VAL A 61 12.31 7.15 11.40
CA VAL A 61 11.82 5.87 10.88
C VAL A 61 11.77 4.85 12.00
N GLY A 62 12.80 4.80 12.85
CA GLY A 62 12.85 3.86 13.97
C GLY A 62 11.70 4.01 14.97
N LYS A 63 11.21 5.24 15.18
CA LYS A 63 10.09 5.52 16.10
C LYS A 63 8.74 5.08 15.56
N ASN A 64 8.62 4.89 14.25
CA ASN A 64 7.32 4.85 13.62
C ASN A 64 7.11 3.65 12.67
N ILE A 65 8.16 2.90 12.30
CA ILE A 65 8.03 1.74 11.41
C ILE A 65 7.00 0.73 11.93
N ASN A 66 7.00 0.44 13.24
CA ASN A 66 6.03 -0.47 13.86
C ASN A 66 4.60 0.07 13.78
N ASN A 67 4.38 1.35 14.05
CA ASN A 67 3.06 1.97 13.92
C ASN A 67 2.53 1.87 12.48
N ARG A 68 3.38 2.03 11.47
CA ARG A 68 2.96 1.84 10.06
C ARG A 68 2.65 0.39 9.75
N PHE A 69 3.46 -0.53 10.25
CA PHE A 69 3.22 -1.96 10.11
C PHE A 69 1.84 -2.32 10.67
N GLU A 70 1.55 -1.90 11.90
CA GLU A 70 0.26 -2.14 12.57
C GLU A 70 -0.91 -1.49 11.82
N GLU A 71 -0.75 -0.24 11.37
CA GLU A 71 -1.80 0.46 10.63
C GLU A 71 -2.14 -0.26 9.31
N ALA A 72 -1.12 -0.67 8.56
CA ALA A 72 -1.30 -1.36 7.28
C ALA A 72 -1.96 -2.74 7.49
N LEU A 73 -1.43 -3.54 8.42
CA LEU A 73 -1.96 -4.86 8.74
C LEU A 73 -3.40 -4.79 9.25
N GLY A 74 -3.68 -3.87 10.18
CA GLY A 74 -5.01 -3.66 10.74
C GLY A 74 -6.01 -3.16 9.70
N SER A 75 -5.58 -2.29 8.78
CA SER A 75 -6.44 -1.79 7.69
C SER A 75 -6.85 -2.90 6.73
N GLY A 76 -5.88 -3.72 6.28
CA GLY A 76 -6.18 -4.86 5.41
C GLY A 76 -7.08 -5.89 6.09
N THR A 77 -6.73 -6.28 7.32
CA THR A 77 -7.46 -7.30 8.08
C THR A 77 -8.92 -6.91 8.35
N ASP A 78 -9.15 -5.68 8.79
CA ASP A 78 -10.48 -5.16 9.12
C ASP A 78 -11.38 -5.08 7.90
N THR A 79 -10.85 -4.58 6.77
CA THR A 79 -11.58 -4.51 5.50
C THR A 79 -11.92 -5.89 4.95
N TRP A 80 -10.98 -6.83 4.97
CA TRP A 80 -11.28 -8.20 4.55
C TRP A 80 -12.31 -8.89 5.44
N ALA A 81 -12.26 -8.67 6.75
CA ALA A 81 -13.24 -9.21 7.68
C ALA A 81 -14.64 -8.63 7.43
N ALA A 82 -14.75 -7.33 7.16
CA ALA A 82 -16.02 -6.67 6.83
C ALA A 82 -16.65 -7.26 5.57
N GLN A 83 -15.85 -7.50 4.53
CA GLN A 83 -16.35 -8.16 3.32
C GLN A 83 -16.79 -9.60 3.60
N ARG A 84 -15.94 -10.41 4.23
CA ARG A 84 -16.21 -11.86 4.40
C ARG A 84 -17.44 -12.13 5.26
N LYS A 85 -17.72 -11.27 6.23
CA LYS A 85 -18.82 -11.49 7.18
C LYS A 85 -20.12 -10.83 6.76
N PHE A 86 -20.05 -9.70 6.04
CA PHE A 86 -21.24 -8.88 5.77
C PHE A 86 -21.43 -8.49 4.29
N ALA A 87 -20.53 -8.92 3.39
CA ALA A 87 -20.48 -8.45 2.01
C ALA A 87 -20.50 -6.91 1.92
N ALA A 88 -19.80 -6.25 2.85
CA ALA A 88 -19.91 -4.81 3.10
C ALA A 88 -19.60 -3.91 1.90
N TYR A 89 -18.94 -4.45 0.87
CA TYR A 89 -18.49 -3.70 -0.29
C TYR A 89 -19.00 -4.20 -1.64
N GLY A 90 -20.15 -4.89 -1.62
CA GLY A 90 -20.79 -5.45 -2.79
C GLY A 90 -20.36 -6.90 -3.07
N GLU A 91 -20.75 -7.39 -4.24
CA GLU A 91 -20.64 -8.81 -4.63
C GLU A 91 -19.21 -9.30 -4.92
N VAL A 92 -18.32 -8.38 -5.27
CA VAL A 92 -16.91 -8.68 -5.54
C VAL A 92 -16.05 -8.38 -4.31
N PRO A 93 -15.07 -9.24 -3.97
CA PRO A 93 -14.12 -8.95 -2.90
C PRO A 93 -13.35 -7.64 -3.16
N PRO A 94 -12.99 -6.88 -2.11
CA PRO A 94 -12.22 -5.65 -2.27
C PRO A 94 -10.82 -5.97 -2.81
N TRP A 95 -10.24 -5.02 -3.54
CA TRP A 95 -8.84 -5.03 -3.95
C TRP A 95 -8.11 -3.91 -3.23
N LEU A 96 -7.07 -4.24 -2.48
CA LEU A 96 -6.38 -3.28 -1.62
C LEU A 96 -5.02 -2.89 -2.20
N GLY A 97 -4.78 -1.58 -2.30
CA GLY A 97 -3.53 -1.00 -2.75
C GLY A 97 -2.74 -0.33 -1.62
N TYR A 98 -1.42 -0.46 -1.64
CA TYR A 98 -0.53 0.24 -0.71
C TYR A 98 0.62 0.89 -1.47
N VAL A 99 0.67 2.22 -1.44
CA VAL A 99 1.70 3.03 -2.09
C VAL A 99 2.55 3.68 -1.02
N PHE A 100 3.86 3.43 -1.04
CA PHE A 100 4.76 3.88 0.01
C PHE A 100 6.01 4.55 -0.56
N VAL A 101 6.33 5.74 -0.04
CA VAL A 101 7.53 6.50 -0.40
C VAL A 101 8.45 6.62 0.81
N LEU A 102 9.68 6.12 0.71
CA LEU A 102 10.69 6.23 1.76
C LEU A 102 11.83 7.14 1.32
N ARG A 103 12.23 8.09 2.18
CA ARG A 103 13.46 8.84 1.95
C ARG A 103 14.68 7.97 2.27
N GLU A 104 15.62 7.89 1.35
CA GLU A 104 16.96 7.34 1.58
C GLU A 104 17.82 8.42 2.26
N ASP A 105 18.35 8.09 3.43
CA ASP A 105 19.28 8.89 4.21
C ASP A 105 20.10 7.96 5.12
N ASP A 106 21.03 8.52 5.91
CA ASP A 106 21.86 7.75 6.82
C ASP A 106 21.03 6.91 7.82
N GLU A 107 19.83 7.38 8.21
CA GLU A 107 18.94 6.62 9.09
C GLU A 107 18.35 5.40 8.34
N THR A 108 17.84 5.59 7.13
CA THR A 108 17.16 4.49 6.42
C THR A 108 18.11 3.44 5.86
N GLU A 109 19.33 3.84 5.53
CA GLU A 109 20.34 2.95 4.93
C GLU A 109 21.30 2.30 5.93
N GLN A 110 21.38 2.79 7.18
CA GLN A 110 22.25 2.18 8.18
C GLN A 110 21.88 0.70 8.44
N PRO A 111 22.81 -0.25 8.18
CA PRO A 111 22.59 -1.68 8.35
C PRO A 111 22.68 -2.11 9.82
N ASN A 112 22.55 -3.41 10.08
CA ASN A 112 22.76 -4.03 11.39
C ASN A 112 21.86 -3.45 12.49
N ARG A 113 20.58 -3.22 12.16
CA ARG A 113 19.60 -2.75 13.14
C ARG A 113 19.36 -3.82 14.23
N PRO A 114 19.26 -3.44 15.51
CA PRO A 114 18.98 -4.39 16.59
C PRO A 114 17.68 -5.18 16.35
N ILE A 115 17.68 -6.46 16.74
CA ILE A 115 16.52 -7.37 16.70
C ILE A 115 16.29 -8.07 18.05
N SER A 116 16.74 -7.45 19.15
CA SER A 116 16.60 -8.03 20.49
C SER A 116 15.13 -8.25 20.83
N ALA A 117 14.78 -9.50 21.13
CA ALA A 117 13.46 -9.96 21.48
C ALA A 117 13.55 -11.08 22.53
N LEU A 118 12.45 -11.32 23.25
CA LEU A 118 12.38 -12.35 24.30
C LEU A 118 12.56 -13.78 23.75
N PHE A 119 12.20 -14.01 22.50
CA PHE A 119 12.32 -15.27 21.78
C PHE A 119 13.11 -15.04 20.48
N PRO A 120 13.66 -16.11 19.84
CA PRO A 120 14.37 -15.98 18.58
C PRO A 120 13.53 -15.22 17.55
N ALA A 121 14.09 -14.10 17.07
CA ALA A 121 13.50 -13.33 15.98
C ALA A 121 13.73 -14.05 14.64
N ASP A 122 12.96 -13.69 13.63
CA ASP A 122 13.15 -14.17 12.27
C ASP A 122 14.54 -13.71 11.75
N PRO A 123 15.43 -14.65 11.39
CA PRO A 123 16.80 -14.33 10.99
C PRO A 123 16.87 -13.51 9.69
N THR A 124 15.78 -13.45 8.92
CA THR A 124 15.67 -12.59 7.74
C THR A 124 15.97 -11.12 8.07
N PHE A 125 15.65 -10.66 9.29
CA PHE A 125 15.87 -9.26 9.69
C PHE A 125 17.30 -8.96 10.17
N GLU A 126 18.17 -9.97 10.27
CA GLU A 126 19.58 -9.78 10.62
C GLU A 126 20.31 -8.97 9.55
N GLY A 127 21.14 -8.03 9.98
CA GLY A 127 21.91 -7.16 9.07
C GLY A 127 21.09 -6.09 8.34
N MET A 128 19.75 -6.18 8.32
CA MET A 128 18.92 -5.29 7.52
C MET A 128 18.93 -3.83 8.01
N SER A 129 18.95 -2.91 7.05
CA SER A 129 18.61 -1.49 7.23
C SER A 129 17.09 -1.27 7.37
N TYR A 130 16.64 -0.05 7.70
CA TYR A 130 15.20 0.21 7.71
C TYR A 130 14.58 0.14 6.32
N ASN A 131 15.29 0.57 5.29
CA ASN A 131 14.84 0.44 3.91
C ASN A 131 14.58 -1.04 3.59
N GLN A 132 15.55 -1.92 3.88
CA GLN A 132 15.39 -3.36 3.68
C GLN A 132 14.24 -3.96 4.52
N ARG A 133 14.04 -3.49 5.76
CA ARG A 133 12.89 -3.91 6.58
C ARG A 133 11.54 -3.49 5.98
N TYR A 134 11.44 -2.31 5.39
CA TYR A 134 10.22 -1.91 4.65
C TYR A 134 10.01 -2.77 3.39
N GLN A 135 11.08 -3.10 2.66
CA GLN A 135 10.99 -4.00 1.52
C GLN A 135 10.48 -5.39 1.94
N GLU A 136 11.04 -5.97 3.00
CA GLU A 136 10.61 -7.28 3.50
C GLU A 136 9.17 -7.24 4.04
N MET A 137 8.78 -6.16 4.72
CA MET A 137 7.38 -5.93 5.13
C MET A 137 6.43 -5.94 3.93
N LEU A 138 6.70 -5.10 2.92
CA LEU A 138 5.84 -4.97 1.74
C LEU A 138 5.79 -6.25 0.92
N LYS A 139 6.93 -6.97 0.83
CA LYS A 139 7.01 -8.29 0.20
C LYS A 139 6.06 -9.28 0.88
N ARG A 140 6.07 -9.34 2.23
CA ARG A 140 5.14 -10.20 2.99
C ARG A 140 3.68 -9.77 2.82
N PHE A 141 3.40 -8.46 2.83
CA PHE A 141 2.04 -7.96 2.60
C PHE A 141 1.44 -8.38 1.26
N MET A 142 2.24 -8.35 0.19
CA MET A 142 1.80 -8.82 -1.12
C MET A 142 1.72 -10.36 -1.17
N GLY A 143 2.73 -11.05 -0.62
CA GLY A 143 2.80 -12.52 -0.59
C GLY A 143 1.60 -13.16 0.13
N ASP A 144 1.18 -12.56 1.24
CA ASP A 144 0.05 -13.04 2.06
C ASP A 144 -1.30 -12.48 1.60
N ASN A 145 -1.34 -11.73 0.49
CA ASN A 145 -2.54 -11.04 -0.02
C ASN A 145 -3.22 -10.15 1.03
N ILE A 146 -2.45 -9.52 1.93
CA ILE A 146 -2.97 -8.43 2.76
C ILE A 146 -3.33 -7.26 1.84
N TYR A 147 -2.46 -7.00 0.87
CA TYR A 147 -2.68 -6.07 -0.22
C TYR A 147 -2.43 -6.77 -1.56
N GLN A 148 -3.19 -6.40 -2.59
CA GLN A 148 -3.11 -7.01 -3.93
C GLN A 148 -2.34 -6.12 -4.92
N GLY A 149 -2.08 -4.86 -4.57
CA GLY A 149 -1.23 -3.96 -5.33
C GLY A 149 -0.27 -3.19 -4.42
N GLY A 150 1.02 -3.26 -4.73
CA GLY A 150 2.06 -2.52 -4.03
C GLY A 150 2.78 -1.56 -4.97
N TRP A 151 3.13 -0.37 -4.47
CA TRP A 151 4.08 0.51 -5.13
C TRP A 151 5.02 1.14 -4.10
N PHE A 152 6.26 0.64 -4.04
CA PHE A 152 7.30 1.09 -3.15
C PHE A 152 8.34 1.91 -3.90
N ILE A 153 8.52 3.15 -3.44
CA ILE A 153 9.44 4.11 -4.04
C ILE A 153 10.41 4.54 -2.95
N THR A 154 11.70 4.51 -3.26
CA THR A 154 12.71 5.18 -2.43
C THR A 154 13.16 6.45 -3.13
N THR A 155 13.41 7.51 -2.37
CA THR A 155 13.83 8.81 -2.91
C THR A 155 15.08 9.30 -2.21
N LYS A 156 16.06 9.76 -2.96
CA LYS A 156 17.30 10.34 -2.45
C LYS A 156 17.46 11.76 -2.98
N THR A 157 17.95 12.66 -2.14
CA THR A 157 18.34 14.01 -2.54
C THR A 157 19.86 14.12 -2.48
N ASP A 158 20.50 14.56 -3.56
CA ASP A 158 21.94 14.78 -3.58
C ASP A 158 22.33 16.16 -3.00
N SER A 159 23.64 16.44 -2.94
CA SER A 159 24.18 17.70 -2.41
C SER A 159 23.78 18.95 -3.22
N GLU A 160 23.36 18.78 -4.47
CA GLU A 160 22.87 19.86 -5.35
C GLU A 160 21.35 20.04 -5.26
N GLY A 161 20.67 19.25 -4.42
CA GLY A 161 19.21 19.28 -4.27
C GLY A 161 18.46 18.51 -5.36
N ARG A 162 19.14 17.75 -6.22
CA ARG A 162 18.48 16.92 -7.23
C ARG A 162 17.89 15.68 -6.55
N VAL A 163 16.65 15.34 -6.95
CA VAL A 163 15.95 14.17 -6.42
C VAL A 163 16.03 13.02 -7.43
N SER A 164 16.55 11.88 -7.00
CA SER A 164 16.47 10.60 -7.71
C SER A 164 15.51 9.67 -6.99
N TYR A 165 14.94 8.70 -7.71
CA TYR A 165 14.12 7.66 -7.12
C TYR A 165 14.52 6.27 -7.61
N ALA A 166 14.16 5.26 -6.83
CA ALA A 166 14.24 3.86 -7.20
C ALA A 166 12.98 3.11 -6.77
N GLU A 167 12.78 1.92 -7.34
CA GLU A 167 11.71 0.99 -6.97
C GLU A 167 12.35 -0.35 -6.58
N PRO A 168 12.91 -0.47 -5.36
CA PRO A 168 13.82 -1.56 -5.03
C PRO A 168 13.12 -2.92 -4.83
N LEU A 169 11.78 -2.95 -4.79
CA LEU A 169 11.00 -4.16 -4.62
C LEU A 169 10.24 -4.51 -5.91
N PRO A 170 10.66 -5.53 -6.69
CA PRO A 170 10.05 -5.85 -7.98
C PRO A 170 8.54 -6.12 -7.91
N THR A 171 8.07 -6.78 -6.85
CA THR A 171 6.65 -7.10 -6.59
C THR A 171 5.82 -5.88 -6.18
N ALA A 172 6.46 -4.75 -5.92
CA ALA A 172 5.83 -3.47 -5.61
C ALA A 172 6.42 -2.34 -6.46
N SER A 173 6.66 -2.59 -7.75
CA SER A 173 7.09 -1.57 -8.71
C SER A 173 5.89 -0.85 -9.33
N GLY A 174 6.09 0.35 -9.88
CA GLY A 174 5.03 1.08 -10.58
C GLY A 174 4.51 0.30 -11.80
N LYS A 175 5.39 -0.46 -12.46
CA LYS A 175 5.01 -1.37 -13.55
C LYS A 175 4.11 -2.51 -13.06
N ALA A 176 4.50 -3.21 -11.99
CA ALA A 176 3.68 -4.29 -11.42
C ALA A 176 2.32 -3.76 -10.93
N PHE A 177 2.32 -2.58 -10.30
CA PHE A 177 1.11 -1.93 -9.82
C PHE A 177 0.13 -1.62 -10.96
N ARG A 178 0.61 -1.05 -12.08
CA ARG A 178 -0.23 -0.77 -13.26
C ARG A 178 -0.88 -2.03 -13.83
N VAL A 179 -0.11 -3.11 -13.98
CA VAL A 179 -0.62 -4.41 -14.45
C VAL A 179 -1.68 -4.96 -13.49
N ALA A 180 -1.47 -4.85 -12.19
CA ALA A 180 -2.44 -5.30 -11.19
C ALA A 180 -3.75 -4.48 -11.24
N VAL A 181 -3.67 -3.17 -11.47
CA VAL A 181 -4.85 -2.30 -11.66
C VAL A 181 -5.60 -2.67 -12.94
N GLU A 182 -4.89 -2.83 -14.06
CA GLU A 182 -5.49 -3.27 -15.34
C GLU A 182 -6.27 -4.58 -15.17
N GLY A 183 -5.62 -5.60 -14.58
CA GLY A 183 -6.27 -6.89 -14.32
C GLY A 183 -7.50 -6.76 -13.43
N ARG A 184 -7.43 -5.93 -12.38
CA ARG A 184 -8.56 -5.67 -11.49
C ARG A 184 -9.71 -4.98 -12.21
N VAL A 185 -9.44 -3.94 -13.01
CA VAL A 185 -10.47 -3.19 -13.73
C VAL A 185 -11.13 -4.07 -14.79
N ASN A 186 -10.35 -4.85 -15.55
CA ASN A 186 -10.86 -5.79 -16.55
C ASN A 186 -11.79 -6.83 -15.89
N PHE A 187 -11.38 -7.41 -14.76
CA PHE A 187 -12.23 -8.33 -14.00
C PHE A 187 -13.55 -7.66 -13.59
N ILE A 188 -13.48 -6.47 -12.99
CA ILE A 188 -14.66 -5.74 -12.53
C ILE A 188 -15.63 -5.42 -13.67
N ARG A 189 -15.11 -5.00 -14.82
CA ARG A 189 -15.94 -4.73 -16.00
C ARG A 189 -16.53 -6.00 -16.59
N SER A 190 -15.87 -7.15 -16.46
CA SER A 190 -16.46 -8.42 -16.92
C SER A 190 -17.60 -8.90 -16.02
N VAL A 191 -17.55 -8.60 -14.72
CA VAL A 191 -18.56 -9.02 -13.74
C VAL A 191 -19.72 -8.04 -13.64
N LEU A 192 -19.45 -6.73 -13.72
CA LEU A 192 -20.44 -5.68 -13.48
C LEU A 192 -20.81 -4.87 -14.73
N GLY A 193 -20.06 -5.01 -15.83
CA GLY A 193 -20.20 -4.25 -17.07
C GLY A 193 -21.45 -4.63 -17.84
#